data_AF-W1Y9L4-F1
#
_entry.id   AF-W1Y9L4-F1
#
_cell.length_a   1.000
_cell.length_b   1.000
_cell.length_c   1.000
_cell.angle_alpha   90.00
_cell.angle_beta   90.00
_cell.angle_gamma   90.00
#
_symmetry.space_group_name_H-M   'P 1'
#
loop_
_entity.id
_entity.type
_entity.pdbx_description
1 polymer ?
#
loop_
_entity_poly.entity_id
_entity_poly.type
_entity_poly.pdbx_seq_one_letter_code
_entity_poly.pdbx_strand_id
1 'polypeptide(L)'
;RVIACMFGLWVLMGIGFIASMLHLGSPMRAFNSLNRVGASALSNEIASGSIFFAVGGIGWLLAMLKKLSPALRTLWLIVTMVLGVIFVWMMVRVYNSIDTVPTWYSIWTPMG
;
A
#
# COMPACT_ATOMS: atom_id res chain seq x y z
N ARG A 1 -23.89 0.04 4.67
CA ARG A 1 -23.19 -0.35 5.92
C ARG A 1 -21.69 -0.54 5.70
N VAL A 2 -21.26 -1.54 4.90
CA VAL A 2 -19.83 -1.83 4.65
C VAL A 2 -19.01 -0.64 4.18
N ILE A 3 -19.49 0.14 3.21
CA ILE A 3 -18.76 1.32 2.69
C ILE A 3 -18.50 2.34 3.81
N ALA A 4 -19.47 2.59 4.70
CA ALA A 4 -19.29 3.53 5.80
C ALA A 4 -18.25 3.01 6.83
N CYS A 5 -18.22 1.70 7.07
CA CYS A 5 -17.24 1.07 7.95
C CYS A 5 -15.80 1.17 7.40
N MET A 6 -15.62 1.24 6.09
CA MET A 6 -14.29 1.42 5.47
C MET A 6 -13.68 2.80 5.75
N PHE A 7 -14.45 3.77 6.26
CA PHE A 7 -13.90 5.06 6.70
C PHE A 7 -12.77 4.87 7.72
N GLY A 8 -12.99 4.03 8.74
CA GLY A 8 -11.99 3.74 9.77
C GLY A 8 -10.72 3.13 9.18
N LEU A 9 -10.84 2.24 8.19
CA LEU A 9 -9.71 1.63 7.49
C LEU A 9 -8.86 2.70 6.78
N TRP A 10 -9.47 3.60 6.02
CA TRP A 10 -8.72 4.63 5.29
C TRP A 10 -8.09 5.67 6.21
N VAL A 11 -8.76 6.03 7.31
CA VAL A 11 -8.19 6.91 8.34
C VAL A 11 -6.97 6.25 8.98
N LEU A 12 -7.09 4.99 9.41
CA LEU A 12 -5.98 4.24 10.02
C LEU A 12 -4.80 4.09 9.05
N MET A 13 -5.07 3.80 7.78
CA MET A 13 -4.04 3.77 6.75
C MET A 13 -3.35 5.13 6.59
N GLY A 14 -4.10 6.22 6.52
CA GLY A 14 -3.52 7.56 6.41
C GLY A 14 -2.60 7.90 7.58
N ILE A 15 -3.00 7.56 8.81
CA ILE A 15 -2.17 7.71 10.01
C ILE A 15 -0.90 6.85 9.89
N GLY A 16 -1.01 5.60 9.45
CA GLY A 16 0.13 4.71 9.23
C GLY A 16 1.15 5.27 8.24
N PHE A 17 0.70 5.84 7.12
CA PHE A 17 1.58 6.50 6.14
C PHE A 17 2.26 7.75 6.70
N ILE A 18 1.55 8.54 7.50
CA ILE A 18 2.14 9.71 8.18
C ILE A 18 3.22 9.25 9.17
N ALA A 19 2.94 8.23 9.98
CA ALA A 19 3.92 7.66 10.91
C ALA A 19 5.16 7.12 10.16
N SER A 20 4.96 6.44 9.02
CA SER A 20 6.04 5.97 8.13
C SER A 20 6.92 7.14 7.66
N MET A 21 6.33 8.23 7.14
CA MET A 21 7.09 9.40 6.70
C MET A 21 7.84 10.11 7.84
N LEU A 22 7.25 10.17 9.04
CA LEU A 22 7.87 10.78 10.21
C LEU A 22 9.05 9.93 10.74
N HIS A 23 8.96 8.61 10.62
CA HIS A 23 10.03 7.71 11.03
C HIS A 23 11.31 7.84 10.18
N LEU A 24 11.21 8.32 8.93
CA LEU A 24 12.36 8.58 8.05
C LEU A 24 13.26 9.76 8.49
N GLY A 25 12.91 10.47 9.58
CA GLY A 25 13.69 11.58 10.13
C GLY A 25 13.53 12.91 9.38
N SER A 26 13.28 12.89 8.05
CA SER A 26 12.74 14.05 7.34
C SER A 26 11.72 13.65 6.25
N PRO A 27 10.48 14.17 6.28
CA PRO A 27 9.43 13.78 5.33
C PRO A 27 9.80 14.00 3.87
N MET A 28 10.62 15.02 3.58
CA MET A 28 11.08 15.30 2.22
C MET A 28 11.95 14.19 1.61
N ARG A 29 12.58 13.34 2.43
CA ARG A 29 13.34 12.18 1.95
C ARG A 29 12.45 11.06 1.40
N ALA A 30 11.16 11.04 1.74
CA ALA A 30 10.22 10.09 1.16
C ALA A 30 10.15 10.22 -0.37
N PHE A 31 10.18 11.45 -0.88
CA PHE A 31 10.23 11.71 -2.33
C PHE A 31 11.54 11.21 -2.97
N ASN A 32 12.66 11.29 -2.27
CA ASN A 32 13.91 10.72 -2.76
C ASN A 32 13.85 9.20 -2.87
N SER A 33 13.06 8.53 -2.02
CA SER A 33 12.85 7.09 -2.12
C SER A 33 12.17 6.72 -3.45
N LEU A 34 11.30 7.57 -3.99
CA LEU A 34 10.61 7.33 -5.27
C LEU A 34 11.54 7.38 -6.49
N ASN A 35 12.70 8.04 -6.39
CA ASN A 35 13.69 8.07 -7.47
C ASN A 35 14.37 6.71 -7.72
N ARG A 36 14.15 5.72 -6.83
CA ARG A 36 14.70 4.37 -6.93
C ARG A 36 13.62 3.28 -7.11
N VAL A 37 12.43 3.65 -7.57
CA VAL A 37 11.41 2.67 -7.95
C VAL A 37 11.98 1.74 -9.02
N GLY A 38 11.78 0.45 -8.84
CA GLY A 38 12.37 -0.63 -9.63
C GLY A 38 13.71 -1.16 -9.11
N ALA A 39 14.52 -0.31 -8.46
CA ALA A 39 15.87 -0.68 -8.00
C ALA A 39 15.94 -1.08 -6.52
N SER A 40 15.07 -0.53 -5.67
CA SER A 40 15.05 -0.82 -4.23
C SER A 40 13.73 -1.46 -3.81
N ALA A 41 13.80 -2.53 -3.03
CA ALA A 41 12.62 -3.19 -2.45
C ALA A 41 11.81 -2.22 -1.58
N LEU A 42 12.47 -1.42 -0.75
CA LEU A 42 11.84 -0.41 0.10
C LEU A 42 11.16 0.71 -0.71
N SER A 43 11.76 1.12 -1.83
CA SER A 43 11.15 2.09 -2.74
C SER A 43 9.88 1.53 -3.40
N ASN A 44 9.93 0.27 -3.84
CA ASN A 44 8.79 -0.42 -4.44
C ASN A 44 7.65 -0.62 -3.45
N GLU A 45 7.96 -0.88 -2.17
CA GLU A 45 6.96 -0.94 -1.09
C GLU A 45 6.25 0.40 -0.91
N ILE A 46 7.00 1.50 -0.76
CA ILE A 46 6.41 2.85 -0.59
C ILE A 46 5.54 3.23 -1.79
N ALA A 47 6.04 2.98 -3.01
CA ALA A 47 5.30 3.28 -4.24
C ALA A 47 4.02 2.44 -4.36
N SER A 48 4.10 1.13 -4.15
CA SER A 48 2.92 0.25 -4.23
C SER A 48 1.88 0.55 -3.16
N GLY A 49 2.31 0.82 -1.93
CA GLY A 49 1.44 1.23 -0.83
C GLY A 49 0.73 2.56 -1.11
N SER A 50 1.45 3.54 -1.65
CA SER A 50 0.87 4.85 -2.03
C SER A 50 -0.17 4.71 -3.14
N ILE A 51 0.10 3.88 -4.15
CA ILE A 51 -0.84 3.58 -5.24
C ILE A 51 -2.09 2.87 -4.70
N PHE A 52 -1.91 1.84 -3.88
CA PHE A 52 -3.03 1.11 -3.26
C PHE A 52 -3.91 2.05 -2.41
N PHE A 53 -3.30 2.90 -1.58
CA PHE A 53 -4.02 3.86 -0.75
C PHE A 53 -4.78 4.89 -1.60
N ALA A 54 -4.14 5.46 -2.63
CA ALA A 54 -4.77 6.43 -3.52
C ALA A 54 -5.94 5.82 -4.29
N VAL A 55 -5.72 4.69 -4.98
CA VAL A 55 -6.75 4.04 -5.80
C VAL A 55 -7.91 3.53 -4.94
N GLY A 56 -7.60 2.88 -3.81
CA GLY A 56 -8.61 2.36 -2.91
C GLY A 56 -9.39 3.46 -2.18
N GLY A 57 -8.70 4.48 -1.66
CA GLY A 57 -9.32 5.61 -0.97
C GLY A 57 -10.18 6.48 -1.88
N ILE A 58 -9.72 6.78 -3.10
CA ILE A 58 -10.53 7.49 -4.11
C ILE A 58 -11.74 6.66 -4.52
N GLY A 59 -11.54 5.36 -4.79
CA GLY A 59 -12.64 4.45 -5.12
C GLY A 59 -13.72 4.40 -4.03
N TRP A 60 -13.28 4.32 -2.78
CA TRP A 60 -14.16 4.37 -1.63
C TRP A 60 -14.92 5.71 -1.51
N LEU A 61 -14.24 6.84 -1.70
CA LEU A 61 -14.86 8.16 -1.63
C LEU A 61 -15.90 8.35 -2.74
N LEU A 62 -15.57 7.94 -3.98
CA LEU A 62 -16.51 7.98 -5.10
C LEU A 62 -17.73 7.07 -4.86
N ALA A 63 -17.53 5.91 -4.21
CA ALA A 63 -18.61 5.02 -3.81
C ALA A 63 -19.49 5.62 -2.69
N MET A 64 -18.89 6.34 -1.72
CA MET A 64 -19.62 7.08 -0.67
C MET A 64 -20.50 8.17 -1.28
N LEU A 65 -19.97 8.91 -2.27
CA LEU A 65 -20.68 9.96 -2.99
C LEU A 65 -21.72 9.43 -4.00
N LYS A 66 -21.90 8.11 -4.10
CA LYS A 66 -22.79 7.44 -5.07
C LYS A 66 -22.51 7.85 -6.53
N LYS A 67 -21.26 8.22 -6.84
CA LYS A 67 -20.83 8.65 -8.19
C LYS A 67 -20.38 7.49 -9.09
N LEU A 68 -20.37 6.26 -8.58
CA LEU A 68 -19.96 5.07 -9.34
C LEU A 68 -21.17 4.24 -9.74
N SER A 69 -21.22 3.83 -11.02
CA SER A 69 -22.16 2.82 -11.48
C SER A 69 -21.84 1.45 -10.86
N PRO A 70 -22.81 0.52 -10.75
CA PRO A 70 -22.58 -0.80 -10.17
C PRO A 70 -21.44 -1.57 -10.86
N ALA A 71 -21.40 -1.55 -12.21
CA ALA A 71 -20.37 -2.23 -12.98
C ALA A 71 -18.98 -1.62 -12.75
N LEU A 72 -18.86 -0.29 -12.78
CA LEU A 72 -17.59 0.40 -12.55
C LEU A 72 -17.09 0.18 -11.13
N ARG A 73 -17.99 0.14 -10.15
CA ARG A 73 -17.64 -0.14 -8.76
C ARG A 73 -17.07 -1.55 -8.59
N THR A 74 -17.65 -2.56 -9.22
CA THR A 74 -17.13 -3.93 -9.18
C THR A 74 -15.73 -4.00 -9.81
N LEU A 75 -15.54 -3.39 -10.98
CA LEU A 75 -14.23 -3.32 -11.62
C LEU A 75 -13.19 -2.62 -10.72
N TRP A 76 -13.57 -1.50 -10.11
CA TRP A 76 -12.69 -0.75 -9.21
C TRP A 76 -12.29 -1.56 -7.96
N LEU A 77 -13.21 -2.35 -7.42
CA LEU A 77 -12.92 -3.25 -6.30
C LEU A 77 -11.92 -4.33 -6.70
N ILE A 78 -12.07 -4.94 -7.87
CA ILE A 78 -11.13 -5.96 -8.38
C ILE A 78 -9.73 -5.34 -8.53
N VAL A 79 -9.63 -4.16 -9.15
CA VAL A 79 -8.35 -3.45 -9.29
C VAL A 79 -7.73 -3.16 -7.92
N THR A 80 -8.52 -2.65 -6.97
CA THR A 80 -8.04 -2.36 -5.62
C THR A 80 -7.57 -3.63 -4.89
N MET A 81 -8.26 -4.76 -5.07
CA MET A 81 -7.84 -6.05 -4.50
C MET A 81 -6.49 -6.51 -5.05
N VAL A 82 -6.30 -6.43 -6.37
CA VAL A 82 -5.03 -6.79 -7.00
C VAL A 82 -3.89 -5.89 -6.49
N LEU A 83 -4.13 -4.59 -6.39
CA LEU A 83 -3.16 -3.65 -5.83
C LEU A 83 -2.82 -3.96 -4.37
N GLY A 84 -3.80 -4.41 -3.58
CA GLY A 84 -3.58 -4.85 -2.21
C GLY A 84 -2.65 -6.05 -2.12
N VAL A 85 -2.86 -7.05 -2.97
CA VAL A 85 -1.97 -8.23 -3.07
C VAL A 85 -0.56 -7.82 -3.47
N ILE A 86 -0.42 -6.92 -4.46
CA ILE A 86 0.89 -6.40 -4.89
C ILE A 86 1.58 -5.66 -3.74
N PHE A 87 0.85 -4.83 -2.99
CA PHE A 87 1.41 -4.11 -1.85
C PHE A 87 1.95 -5.06 -0.77
N VAL A 88 1.17 -6.08 -0.38
CA VAL A 88 1.63 -7.10 0.58
C VAL A 88 2.85 -7.85 0.05
N TRP A 89 2.88 -8.19 -1.24
CA TRP A 89 4.02 -8.83 -1.87
C TRP A 89 5.29 -7.95 -1.86
N MET A 90 5.14 -6.63 -2.05
CA MET A 90 6.27 -5.70 -1.95
C MET A 90 6.79 -5.58 -0.51
N MET A 91 5.92 -5.60 0.51
CA MET A 91 6.31 -5.64 1.92
C MET A 91 7.21 -6.85 2.21
N VAL A 92 6.80 -8.04 1.77
CA VAL A 92 7.58 -9.28 1.90
C VAL A 92 8.95 -9.16 1.24
N ARG A 93 9.01 -8.55 0.04
CA ARG A 93 10.26 -8.37 -0.71
C ARG A 93 11.28 -7.51 0.03
N VAL A 94 10.85 -6.58 0.88
CA VAL A 94 11.77 -5.79 1.71
C VAL A 94 12.56 -6.70 2.64
N TYR A 95 11.88 -7.60 3.36
CA TYR A 95 12.53 -8.55 4.27
C TYR A 95 13.44 -9.54 3.51
N ASN A 96 12.98 -10.07 2.38
CA ASN A 96 13.77 -11.00 1.57
C ASN A 96 14.94 -10.35 0.82
N SER A 97 15.01 -9.02 0.76
CA SER A 97 16.15 -8.32 0.14
C SER A 97 17.35 -8.18 1.08
N ILE A 98 17.16 -8.45 2.38
CA ILE A 98 18.20 -8.32 3.41
C ILE A 98 18.73 -9.72 3.72
N ASP A 99 19.76 -10.12 2.98
CA ASP A 99 20.45 -11.41 3.09
C ASP A 99 21.25 -11.58 4.39
N THR A 100 21.60 -10.46 5.03
CA THR A 100 22.41 -10.43 6.26
C THR A 100 21.66 -10.86 7.53
N VAL A 101 20.33 -10.97 7.49
CA VAL A 101 19.50 -11.39 8.63
C VAL A 101 18.82 -12.72 8.28
N PRO A 102 19.38 -13.88 8.70
CA PRO A 102 18.90 -15.20 8.29
C PRO A 102 17.45 -15.51 8.70
N THR A 103 16.94 -14.87 9.75
CA THR A 103 15.55 -15.03 10.19
C THR A 103 14.55 -14.30 9.30
N TRP A 104 15.00 -13.33 8.50
CA TRP A 104 14.17 -12.59 7.53
C TRP A 104 14.31 -13.15 6.12
N TYR A 105 15.52 -13.59 5.77
CA TYR A 105 15.83 -14.21 4.49
C TYR A 105 15.46 -15.71 4.51
N SER A 106 14.18 -16.01 4.40
CA SER A 106 13.69 -17.39 4.42
C SER A 106 12.55 -17.61 3.42
N ILE A 107 12.37 -18.87 3.02
CA ILE A 107 11.25 -19.25 2.14
C ILE A 107 9.89 -19.10 2.81
N TRP A 108 9.86 -18.96 4.14
CA TRP A 108 8.64 -18.73 4.92
C TRP A 108 8.19 -17.28 4.88
N THR A 109 9.11 -16.32 4.69
CA THR A 109 8.79 -14.89 4.61
C THR A 109 7.81 -14.53 3.48
N PRO A 110 7.91 -15.11 2.26
CA PRO A 110 6.92 -14.92 1.20
C PRO A 110 5.75 -15.91 1.19
N MET A 111 5.80 -16.99 1.98
CA MET A 111 4.76 -18.03 2.00
C MET A 111 3.85 -18.00 3.24
N GLY A 112 4.21 -17.23 4.27
CA GLY A 112 3.45 -17.06 5.52
C GLY A 112 2.35 -16.02 5.47
#